data_AF-A0A353TEF1-F1
#
_entry.id   AF-A0A353TEF1-F1
#
_cell.length_a   1.000
_cell.length_b   1.000
_cell.length_c   1.000
_cell.angle_alpha   90.00
_cell.angle_beta   90.00
_cell.angle_gamma   90.00
#
_symmetry.space_group_name_H-M   'P 1'
#
loop_
_entity.id
_entity.type
_entity.pdbx_description
1 polymer ?
#
loop_
_entity_poly.entity_id
_entity_poly.type
_entity_poly.pdbx_seq_one_letter_code
_entity_poly.pdbx_strand_id
1 'polypeptide(L)'
;MMDKKILCAPFSDETIRSLKTGDMVYISGTVYTARDEAHRRLCEMIRQGEPMPFDIEGQAVYYAGPAPAKPGKPIGSVGPTTGGRMDAYSPSLIARGLKVMIG
;
A
#
# COMPACT_ATOMS: atom_id res chain seq x y z
N MET A 1 -14.49 -5.03 25.31
CA MET A 1 -14.51 -5.03 23.83
C MET A 1 -13.48 -3.99 23.43
N MET A 2 -12.42 -4.34 22.68
CA MET A 2 -11.46 -3.34 22.22
C MET A 2 -12.11 -2.51 21.11
N ASP A 3 -12.07 -1.20 21.23
CA ASP A 3 -12.58 -0.30 20.19
C ASP A 3 -11.77 -0.49 18.90
N LYS A 4 -12.47 -0.61 17.77
CA LYS A 4 -11.83 -0.78 16.46
C LYS A 4 -11.11 0.50 16.05
N LYS A 5 -9.77 0.44 15.93
CA LYS A 5 -8.96 1.54 15.37
C LYS A 5 -9.06 1.51 13.85
N ILE A 6 -9.83 2.42 13.25
CA ILE A 6 -9.99 2.55 11.80
C ILE A 6 -9.12 3.70 11.31
N LEU A 7 -8.23 3.42 10.36
CA LEU A 7 -7.38 4.40 9.69
C LEU A 7 -7.96 4.67 8.30
N CYS A 8 -8.11 5.94 7.94
CA CYS A 8 -8.64 6.34 6.63
C CYS A 8 -7.52 6.83 5.72
N ALA A 9 -7.46 6.33 4.49
CA ALA A 9 -6.56 6.86 3.47
C ALA A 9 -7.14 8.16 2.85
N PRO A 10 -6.30 9.15 2.51
CA PRO A 10 -4.83 9.18 2.68
C PRO A 10 -4.40 9.41 4.14
N PHE A 11 -3.26 8.85 4.52
CA PHE A 11 -2.72 8.88 5.88
C PHE A 11 -1.80 10.08 6.13
N SER A 12 -2.00 10.75 7.26
CA SER A 12 -1.10 11.79 7.75
C SER A 12 0.06 11.22 8.58
N ASP A 13 1.14 11.98 8.71
CA ASP A 13 2.25 11.62 9.61
C ASP A 13 1.80 11.45 11.06
N GLU A 14 0.83 12.25 11.52
CA GLU A 14 0.24 12.11 12.86
C GLU A 14 -0.46 10.75 13.02
N THR A 15 -1.25 10.35 12.01
CA THR A 15 -1.93 9.06 11.99
C THR A 15 -0.91 7.92 12.12
N ILE A 16 0.15 7.96 11.33
CA ILE A 16 1.20 6.92 11.33
C ILE A 16 1.97 6.91 12.67
N ARG A 17 2.35 8.09 13.19
CA ARG A 17 3.09 8.20 14.46
C ARG A 17 2.28 7.77 15.68
N SER A 18 0.95 7.75 15.59
CA SER A 18 0.07 7.25 16.64
C SER A 18 0.07 5.72 16.80
N LEU A 19 0.65 4.99 15.84
CA LEU A 19 0.65 3.53 15.80
C LEU A 19 1.79 2.94 16.61
N LYS A 20 1.53 1.79 17.24
CA LYS A 20 2.54 0.97 17.92
C LYS A 20 2.58 -0.43 17.33
N THR A 21 3.74 -1.08 17.41
CA THR A 21 3.88 -2.49 17.04
C THR A 21 2.90 -3.34 17.86
N GLY A 22 2.13 -4.19 17.18
CA GLY A 22 1.08 -5.02 17.78
C GLY A 22 -0.31 -4.40 17.75
N ASP A 23 -0.47 -3.14 17.31
CA ASP A 23 -1.79 -2.53 17.10
C ASP A 23 -2.57 -3.31 16.04
N MET A 24 -3.82 -3.66 16.36
CA MET A 24 -4.78 -4.13 15.37
C MET A 24 -5.51 -2.93 14.78
N VAL A 25 -5.45 -2.79 13.46
CA VAL A 25 -6.06 -1.68 12.73
C VAL A 25 -6.92 -2.19 11.59
N TYR A 26 -7.92 -1.38 11.24
CA TYR A 26 -8.72 -1.52 10.03
C TYR A 26 -8.39 -0.34 9.11
N ILE A 27 -8.36 -0.57 7.81
CA ILE A 27 -8.11 0.48 6.82
C ILE A 27 -9.39 0.72 6.02
N SER A 28 -9.74 1.98 5.82
CA SER A 28 -10.86 2.42 4.98
C SER A 28 -10.38 3.45 3.95
N GLY A 29 -10.95 3.41 2.74
CA GLY A 29 -10.58 4.29 1.63
C GLY A 29 -9.83 3.57 0.52
N THR A 30 -9.06 4.33 -0.26
CA THR A 30 -8.34 3.80 -1.43
C THR A 30 -7.07 3.06 -1.01
N VAL A 31 -6.91 1.84 -1.55
CA VAL A 31 -5.71 1.03 -1.38
C VAL A 31 -5.28 0.53 -2.76
N TYR A 32 -4.02 0.78 -3.13
CA TYR A 32 -3.48 0.36 -4.42
C TYR A 32 -2.83 -1.00 -4.30
N THR A 33 -3.06 -1.90 -5.25
CA THR A 33 -2.32 -3.18 -5.29
C THR A 33 -1.08 -3.04 -6.15
N ALA A 34 0.09 -3.37 -5.60
CA ALA A 34 1.33 -3.45 -6.37
C ALA A 34 2.25 -4.52 -5.77
N ARG A 35 2.97 -5.25 -6.61
CA ARG A 35 4.01 -6.20 -6.21
C ARG A 35 5.25 -6.02 -7.09
N ASP A 36 6.09 -7.05 -7.19
CA ASP A 36 7.40 -7.10 -7.83
C ASP A 36 7.56 -6.17 -9.06
N GLU A 37 6.84 -6.46 -10.16
CA GLU A 37 7.01 -5.74 -11.43
C GLU A 37 6.49 -4.28 -11.39
N ALA A 38 5.42 -4.04 -10.62
CA ALA A 38 4.90 -2.70 -10.43
C ALA A 38 5.89 -1.84 -9.62
N HIS A 39 6.47 -2.39 -8.54
CA HIS A 39 7.49 -1.69 -7.76
C HIS A 39 8.73 -1.37 -8.60
N ARG A 40 9.20 -2.34 -9.40
CA ARG A 40 10.31 -2.15 -10.34
C ARG A 40 10.04 -0.97 -11.29
N ARG A 41 8.85 -0.93 -11.90
CA ARG A 41 8.46 0.14 -12.84
C ARG A 41 8.34 1.49 -12.14
N LEU A 42 7.71 1.57 -10.96
CA LEU A 42 7.57 2.82 -10.22
C LEU A 42 8.93 3.41 -9.82
N CYS A 43 9.86 2.58 -9.34
CA CYS A 43 11.21 3.03 -9.01
C CYS A 43 12.01 3.47 -10.25
N GLU A 44 11.81 2.81 -11.39
CA GLU A 44 12.42 3.22 -12.65
C GLU A 44 11.89 4.59 -13.12
N MET A 45 10.58 4.82 -13.03
CA MET A 45 9.96 6.12 -13.33
C MET A 45 10.52 7.21 -12.41
N ILE A 46 10.67 6.93 -11.11
CA ILE A 46 11.30 7.83 -10.14
C ILE A 46 12.73 8.18 -10.55
N ARG A 47 13.52 7.18 -10.96
CA ARG A 47 14.92 7.34 -11.38
C ARG A 47 15.05 8.17 -12.65
N GLN A 48 14.12 8.01 -13.59
CA GLN A 48 14.09 8.72 -14.86
C GLN A 48 13.44 10.12 -14.75
N GLY A 49 12.88 10.48 -13.59
CA GLY A 49 12.16 11.75 -13.41
C GLY A 49 10.80 11.79 -14.12
N GLU A 50 10.24 10.62 -14.45
CA GLU A 50 8.94 10.51 -15.11
C GLU A 50 7.78 10.81 -14.13
N PRO A 51 6.65 11.31 -14.64
CA PRO A 51 5.46 11.52 -13.82
C PRO A 51 4.90 10.19 -13.31
N MET A 52 4.59 10.12 -12.02
CA MET A 52 3.99 8.93 -11.41
C MET A 52 2.56 8.68 -11.93
N PRO A 53 2.11 7.42 -12.02
CA PRO A 53 0.79 7.09 -12.52
C PRO A 53 -0.35 7.49 -11.56
N PHE A 54 -0.03 7.84 -10.32
CA PHE A 54 -0.94 8.37 -9.31
C PHE A 54 -0.13 9.15 -8.26
N ASP A 55 -0.83 9.95 -7.45
CA ASP A 55 -0.21 10.60 -6.29
C ASP A 55 0.00 9.58 -5.17
N ILE A 56 1.26 9.29 -4.87
CA ILE A 56 1.67 8.28 -3.88
C ILE A 56 1.67 8.86 -2.45
N GLU A 57 1.62 10.18 -2.31
CA GLU A 57 1.69 10.84 -1.00
C GLU A 57 0.50 10.44 -0.12
N GLY A 58 0.80 9.95 1.08
CA GLY A 58 -0.23 9.53 2.03
C GLY A 58 -0.91 8.20 1.69
N GLN A 59 -0.52 7.49 0.64
CA GLN A 59 -1.27 6.30 0.20
C GLN A 59 -0.86 5.00 0.90
N ALA A 60 -1.71 3.99 0.75
CA ALA A 60 -1.42 2.60 1.06
C ALA A 60 -1.15 1.79 -0.21
N VAL A 61 -0.12 0.94 -0.16
CA VAL A 61 0.13 -0.10 -1.15
C VAL A 61 -0.05 -1.47 -0.50
N TYR A 62 -0.97 -2.26 -1.04
CA TYR A 62 -1.18 -3.66 -0.70
C TYR A 62 -0.38 -4.56 -1.65
N TYR A 63 0.55 -5.31 -1.08
CA TYR A 63 1.35 -6.29 -1.79
C TYR A 63 0.48 -7.49 -2.13
N ALA A 64 -0.24 -7.40 -3.24
CA ALA A 64 -1.17 -8.43 -3.67
C ALA A 64 -1.35 -8.44 -5.19
N GLY A 65 -1.76 -9.60 -5.70
CA GLY A 65 -2.30 -9.77 -7.04
C GLY A 65 -3.70 -10.36 -6.93
N PRO A 66 -4.77 -9.58 -7.13
CA PRO A 66 -6.13 -10.07 -6.98
C PRO A 66 -6.42 -11.17 -8.01
N ALA A 67 -7.09 -12.25 -7.58
CA ALA A 67 -7.61 -13.25 -8.50
C ALA A 67 -8.73 -12.65 -9.39
N PRO A 68 -9.05 -13.29 -10.53
CA PRO A 68 -10.17 -12.86 -11.36
C PRO A 68 -11.48 -12.77 -10.55
N ALA A 69 -12.26 -11.73 -10.80
CA ALA A 69 -13.56 -11.55 -10.17
C ALA A 69 -14.56 -12.61 -10.66
N LYS A 70 -15.32 -13.19 -9.72
CA LYS A 70 -16.47 -14.04 -10.07
C LYS A 70 -17.63 -13.17 -10.57
N PRO A 71 -18.58 -13.70 -11.37
CA PRO A 71 -19.75 -12.94 -11.81
C PRO A 71 -20.48 -12.26 -10.64
N GLY A 72 -20.78 -10.96 -10.79
CA GLY A 72 -21.46 -10.16 -9.76
C GLY A 72 -20.61 -9.78 -8.54
N LYS A 73 -19.29 -10.04 -8.54
CA LYS A 73 -18.37 -9.61 -7.47
C LYS A 73 -17.43 -8.51 -7.98
N PRO A 74 -17.10 -7.50 -7.17
CA PRO A 74 -16.24 -6.40 -7.60
C PRO A 74 -14.76 -6.81 -7.73
N ILE A 75 -14.34 -7.86 -7.03
CA ILE A 75 -12.94 -8.34 -7.01
C ILE A 75 -12.91 -9.84 -6.69
N GLY A 76 -11.89 -10.55 -7.16
CA GLY A 76 -11.62 -11.93 -6.73
C GLY A 76 -10.96 -11.97 -5.35
N SER A 77 -10.53 -13.16 -4.93
CA SER A 77 -9.77 -13.31 -3.68
C SER A 77 -8.47 -12.50 -3.72
N VAL A 78 -8.14 -11.79 -2.64
CA VAL A 78 -6.95 -10.93 -2.55
C VAL A 78 -6.23 -11.14 -1.22
N GLY A 79 -5.36 -12.15 -1.18
CA GLY A 79 -4.42 -12.35 -0.07
C GLY A 79 -3.12 -11.58 -0.28
N PRO A 80 -2.34 -11.33 0.80
CA PRO A 80 -1.03 -10.71 0.70
C PRO A 80 -0.04 -11.65 -0.01
N THR A 81 1.00 -11.05 -0.58
CA THR A 81 2.26 -11.74 -0.91
C THR A 81 3.35 -11.31 0.05
N THR A 82 4.39 -12.13 0.21
CA THR A 82 5.55 -11.88 1.07
C THR A 82 6.14 -10.46 0.93
N GLY A 83 6.01 -9.64 1.98
CA GLY A 83 6.51 -8.26 1.99
C GLY A 83 8.01 -8.09 1.72
N GLY A 84 8.87 -8.99 2.20
CA GLY A 84 10.33 -8.87 2.05
C GLY A 84 10.83 -8.82 0.59
N ARG A 85 10.02 -9.22 -0.39
CA ARG A 85 10.38 -9.08 -1.82
C ARG A 85 10.39 -7.63 -2.30
N MET A 86 9.73 -6.72 -1.57
CA MET A 86 9.61 -5.31 -1.90
C MET A 86 10.65 -4.43 -1.19
N ASP A 87 11.43 -4.97 -0.25
CA ASP A 87 12.37 -4.22 0.61
C ASP A 87 13.38 -3.37 -0.17
N ALA A 88 13.84 -3.86 -1.33
CA ALA A 88 14.77 -3.12 -2.19
C ALA A 88 14.14 -1.86 -2.83
N TYR A 89 12.81 -1.82 -2.96
CA TYR A 89 12.06 -0.72 -3.59
C TYR A 89 11.45 0.24 -2.56
N SER A 90 11.06 -0.28 -1.39
CA SER A 90 10.34 0.48 -0.35
C SER A 90 10.99 1.81 0.03
N PRO A 91 12.32 1.94 0.22
CA PRO A 91 12.94 3.23 0.56
C PRO A 91 12.67 4.32 -0.48
N SER A 92 12.66 3.99 -1.77
CA SER A 92 12.40 4.96 -2.85
C SER A 92 10.95 5.44 -2.84
N LEU A 93 10.00 4.53 -2.62
CA LEU A 93 8.58 4.87 -2.56
C LEU A 93 8.23 5.65 -1.29
N ILE A 94 8.83 5.29 -0.14
CA ILE A 94 8.68 6.03 1.12
C ILE A 94 9.22 7.46 0.96
N ALA A 95 10.37 7.64 0.31
CA ALA A 95 10.93 8.96 0.02
C ALA A 95 10.02 9.83 -0.87
N ARG A 96 9.13 9.22 -1.65
CA ARG A 96 8.09 9.92 -2.44
C ARG A 96 6.78 10.13 -1.69
N GLY A 97 6.66 9.69 -0.43
CA GLY A 97 5.50 9.95 0.42
C GLY A 97 4.60 8.75 0.68
N LEU A 98 4.95 7.54 0.22
CA LEU A 98 4.22 6.32 0.58
C LEU A 98 4.22 6.11 2.10
N LYS A 99 3.04 5.95 2.71
CA LYS A 99 2.91 5.85 4.18
C LYS A 99 2.64 4.44 4.69
N VAL A 100 1.86 3.65 3.95
CA VAL A 100 1.40 2.33 4.42
C VAL A 100 1.72 1.26 3.39
N MET A 101 2.25 0.14 3.87
CA MET A 101 2.57 -1.05 3.08
C MET A 101 1.94 -2.25 3.78
N ILE A 102 1.20 -3.08 3.05
CA ILE A 102 0.47 -4.24 3.59
C ILE A 102 0.99 -5.49 2.87
N GLY A 103 1.52 -6.49 3.59
CA GLY A 103 1.98 -7.75 3.02
C GLY A 103 2.68 -8.66 4.02
#